data_AF-A0A1G3PKC8-F1
#
_entry.id   AF-A0A1G3PKC8-F1
#
_cell.length_a   1.000
_cell.length_b   1.000
_cell.length_c   1.000
_cell.angle_alpha   90.00
_cell.angle_beta   90.00
_cell.angle_gamma   90.00
#
_symmetry.space_group_name_H-M   'P 1'
#
loop_
_entity.id
_entity.type
_entity.pdbx_description
1 polymer ?
#
loop_
_entity_poly.entity_id
_entity_poly.type
_entity_poly.pdbx_seq_one_letter_code
_entity_poly.pdbx_strand_id
1 'polypeptide(L)'
;MKPAVIVKISVILLLVIVVVILILQNLTPAPLNFLFFQAQSVPVIVIILVTLVIGYAIGLLSYRLLFGASIKQEKEEVEAKPSQKKKVSEADKEKFDPDAAEPAPADKKKRK
;
A
#
# COMPACT_ATOMS: atom_id res chain seq x y z
N MET A 1 -21.81 13.93 8.73
CA MET A 1 -20.80 13.25 7.87
C MET A 1 -19.43 13.39 8.48
N LYS A 2 -18.56 12.38 8.37
CA LYS A 2 -17.18 12.47 8.90
C LYS A 2 -16.40 13.53 8.12
N PRO A 3 -15.56 14.37 8.77
CA PRO A 3 -14.82 15.44 8.09
C PRO A 3 -13.91 14.90 6.98
N ALA A 4 -13.33 13.71 7.18
CA ALA A 4 -12.52 13.04 6.17
C ALA A 4 -13.29 12.70 4.87
N VAL A 5 -14.61 12.44 4.96
CA VAL A 5 -15.44 12.16 3.77
C VAL A 5 -15.70 13.44 3.00
N ILE A 6 -15.95 14.55 3.71
CA ILE A 6 -16.15 15.87 3.10
C ILE A 6 -14.89 16.30 2.35
N VAL A 7 -13.72 16.17 2.96
CA VAL A 7 -12.43 16.49 2.30
C VAL A 7 -12.22 15.66 1.04
N LYS A 8 -12.45 14.34 1.10
CA LYS A 8 -12.31 13.45 -0.07
C LYS A 8 -13.23 13.90 -1.21
N ILE A 9 -14.49 14.20 -0.91
CA ILE A 9 -15.47 14.66 -1.91
C ILE A 9 -15.01 15.99 -2.51
N SER A 10 -14.56 16.94 -1.69
CA SER A 10 -14.07 18.24 -2.17
C SER A 10 -12.85 18.09 -3.09
N VAL A 11 -11.90 17.21 -2.76
CA VAL A 11 -10.73 16.94 -3.60
C VAL A 11 -11.15 16.31 -4.93
N ILE A 12 -12.05 15.34 -4.91
CA ILE A 12 -12.57 14.71 -6.13
C ILE A 12 -13.29 15.75 -6.99
N LEU A 13 -14.12 16.60 -6.39
CA LEU A 13 -14.84 17.64 -7.10
C LEU A 13 -13.89 18.65 -7.75
N LEU A 14 -12.86 19.08 -7.02
CA LEU A 14 -11.82 19.95 -7.55
C LEU A 14 -11.10 19.28 -8.74
N LEU A 15 -10.74 18.00 -8.62
CA LEU A 15 -10.08 17.25 -9.68
C LEU A 15 -10.96 17.18 -10.94
N VAL A 16 -12.26 16.90 -10.78
CA VAL A 16 -13.22 16.87 -11.89
C VAL A 16 -13.28 18.23 -12.59
N ILE A 17 -13.37 19.33 -11.83
CA ILE A 17 -13.40 20.68 -12.39
C ILE A 17 -12.14 20.96 -13.21
N VAL A 18 -10.96 20.61 -12.69
CA VAL A 18 -9.68 20.78 -13.41
C VAL A 18 -9.68 19.99 -14.72
N VAL A 19 -10.13 18.74 -14.70
CA VAL A 19 -10.22 17.89 -15.90
C VAL A 19 -11.16 18.50 -16.94
N VAL A 20 -12.33 19.00 -16.52
CA VAL A 20 -13.28 19.64 -17.43
C VAL A 20 -12.69 20.90 -18.05
N ILE A 21 -12.02 21.74 -17.26
CA ILE A 21 -11.34 22.94 -17.76
C ILE A 21 -10.27 22.56 -18.79
N LEU A 22 -9.45 21.55 -18.51
CA LEU A 22 -8.44 21.06 -19.45
C LEU A 22 -9.08 20.59 -20.75
N ILE A 23 -10.18 19.85 -20.70
CA ILE A 23 -10.89 19.42 -21.92
C ILE A 23 -11.33 20.64 -22.71
N LEU A 24 -12.05 21.58 -22.08
CA LEU A 24 -12.59 22.77 -22.76
C LEU A 24 -11.49 23.66 -23.34
N GLN A 25 -10.38 23.84 -22.64
CA GLN A 25 -9.24 24.63 -23.14
C GLN A 25 -8.51 23.94 -24.31
N ASN A 26 -8.52 22.60 -24.35
CA ASN A 26 -7.85 21.81 -25.37
C ASN A 26 -8.81 21.34 -26.50
N LEU A 27 -10.00 21.94 -26.61
CA LEU A 27 -10.88 21.76 -27.78
C LEU A 27 -10.37 22.52 -29.01
N THR A 28 -9.42 23.43 -28.84
CA THR A 28 -8.81 24.17 -29.94
C THR A 28 -8.22 23.19 -30.96
N PRO A 29 -8.59 23.28 -32.24
CA PRO A 29 -8.07 22.39 -33.27
C PRO A 29 -6.58 22.71 -33.51
N ALA A 30 -5.76 21.67 -33.51
CA ALA A 30 -4.36 21.75 -33.88
C ALA A 30 -4.09 20.89 -35.12
N PRO A 31 -3.19 21.32 -36.02
CA PRO A 31 -2.76 20.50 -37.13
C PRO A 31 -1.92 19.33 -36.61
N LEU A 32 -2.34 18.12 -36.96
CA LEU A 32 -1.65 16.89 -36.57
C LEU A 32 -0.96 16.32 -37.80
N ASN A 33 0.37 16.43 -37.83
CA ASN A 33 1.23 15.82 -38.84
C ASN A 33 2.03 14.69 -38.18
N PHE A 34 1.61 13.44 -38.37
CA PHE A 34 2.24 12.28 -37.75
C PHE A 34 2.52 11.18 -38.77
N LEU A 35 3.81 10.89 -38.99
CA LEU A 35 4.32 10.03 -40.06
C LEU A 35 3.73 10.37 -41.44
N PHE A 36 2.68 9.65 -41.85
CA PHE A 36 2.00 9.79 -43.14
C PHE A 36 0.54 10.27 -43.00
N PHE A 37 0.07 10.48 -41.77
CA PHE A 37 -1.25 11.02 -41.49
C PHE A 37 -1.17 12.53 -41.28
N GLN A 38 -1.93 13.25 -42.09
CA GLN A 38 -2.14 14.69 -41.95
C GLN A 38 -3.60 14.92 -41.66
N ALA A 39 -3.89 15.41 -40.47
CA ALA A 39 -5.23 15.79 -40.06
C ALA A 39 -5.21 17.28 -39.71
N GLN A 40 -5.94 18.07 -40.49
CA GLN A 40 -5.84 19.52 -40.48
C GLN A 40 -6.51 20.16 -39.26
N SER A 41 -7.47 19.46 -38.63
CA SER A 41 -8.27 19.97 -37.52
C SER A 41 -8.61 18.88 -36.49
N VAL A 42 -7.62 18.49 -35.68
CA VAL A 42 -7.83 17.56 -34.56
C VAL A 42 -7.81 18.33 -33.25
N PRO A 43 -8.83 18.22 -32.39
CA PRO A 43 -8.77 18.80 -31.05
C PRO A 43 -7.59 18.25 -30.25
N VAL A 44 -6.82 19.13 -29.62
CA VAL A 44 -5.60 18.75 -28.87
C VAL A 44 -5.89 17.68 -27.80
N ILE A 45 -7.07 17.73 -27.17
CA ILE A 45 -7.47 16.72 -26.17
C ILE A 45 -7.48 15.29 -26.72
N VAL A 46 -7.84 15.10 -27.99
CA VAL A 46 -7.84 13.78 -28.64
C VAL A 46 -6.41 13.27 -28.76
N ILE A 47 -5.47 14.16 -29.12
CA ILE A 47 -4.04 13.84 -29.24
C ILE A 47 -3.48 13.42 -27.88
N ILE A 48 -3.80 14.18 -26.82
CA ILE A 48 -3.37 13.89 -25.45
C ILE A 48 -3.89 12.54 -24.99
N LEU A 49 -5.18 12.24 -25.21
CA LEU A 49 -5.77 10.97 -24.78
C LEU A 49 -5.17 9.78 -25.52
N VAL A 50 -5.02 9.88 -26.84
CA VAL A 50 -4.46 8.79 -27.67
C VAL A 50 -3.00 8.53 -27.28
N THR A 51 -2.20 9.59 -27.12
CA THR A 51 -0.78 9.45 -26.74
C THR A 51 -0.63 8.89 -25.32
N LEU A 52 -1.49 9.27 -24.38
CA LEU A 52 -1.51 8.74 -23.02
C LEU A 52 -1.83 7.23 -23.02
N VAL A 53 -2.85 6.80 -23.76
CA VAL A 53 -3.24 5.39 -23.86
C VAL A 53 -2.13 4.56 -24.51
N ILE A 54 -1.54 5.05 -25.61
CA ILE A 54 -0.45 4.36 -26.29
C ILE A 54 0.79 4.27 -25.38
N GLY A 55 1.18 5.37 -24.74
CA GLY A 55 2.30 5.41 -23.81
C GLY A 55 2.09 4.46 -22.62
N TYR A 56 0.88 4.43 -22.05
CA TYR A 56 0.53 3.49 -20.98
C TYR A 56 0.60 2.03 -21.45
N ALA A 57 0.05 1.72 -22.63
CA ALA A 57 0.10 0.36 -23.19
C ALA A 57 1.54 -0.10 -23.44
N ILE A 58 2.37 0.76 -24.02
CA ILE A 58 3.81 0.49 -24.22
C ILE A 58 4.50 0.31 -22.86
N GLY A 59 4.21 1.16 -21.88
CA GLY A 59 4.75 1.05 -20.53
C GLY A 59 4.40 -0.28 -19.87
N LEU A 60 3.14 -0.71 -19.96
CA LEU A 60 2.67 -1.99 -19.43
C LEU A 60 3.34 -3.18 -20.14
N LEU A 61 3.46 -3.11 -21.46
CA LEU A 61 4.09 -4.15 -22.27
C LEU A 61 5.59 -4.25 -21.94
N SER A 62 6.27 -3.11 -21.83
CA SER A 62 7.68 -3.02 -21.45
C SER A 62 7.91 -3.54 -20.04
N TYR A 63 7.02 -3.19 -19.09
CA TYR A 63 7.08 -3.71 -17.73
C TYR A 63 6.94 -5.23 -17.70
N ARG A 64 5.98 -5.79 -18.44
CA ARG A 64 5.78 -7.23 -18.51
C ARG A 64 6.96 -7.96 -19.16
N LEU A 65 7.55 -7.39 -20.21
CA LEU A 65 8.71 -7.97 -20.91
C LEU A 65 9.99 -7.90 -20.07
N LEU A 66 10.24 -6.78 -19.39
CA LEU A 66 11.49 -6.55 -18.65
C LEU A 66 11.45 -7.08 -17.21
N PHE A 67 10.29 -6.99 -16.54
CA PHE A 67 10.14 -7.32 -15.12
C PHE A 67 9.26 -8.56 -14.86
N GLY A 68 8.58 -9.10 -15.88
CA GLY A 68 7.69 -10.26 -15.73
C GLY A 68 8.41 -11.56 -15.33
N ALA A 69 9.74 -11.64 -15.48
CA ALA A 69 10.53 -12.78 -15.03
C ALA A 69 10.84 -12.74 -13.51
N SER A 70 10.88 -11.56 -12.90
CA SER A 70 11.36 -11.40 -11.50
C SER A 70 10.24 -11.41 -10.45
N ILE A 71 8.98 -11.22 -10.85
CA ILE A 71 7.82 -11.20 -9.91
C ILE A 71 7.43 -12.60 -9.43
N LYS A 72 8.01 -13.66 -10.03
CA LYS A 72 7.75 -15.03 -9.57
C LYS A 72 8.41 -15.36 -8.22
N GLN A 73 9.32 -14.53 -7.71
CA GLN A 73 10.08 -14.81 -6.49
C GLN A 73 9.52 -14.17 -5.21
N GLU A 74 8.65 -13.16 -5.28
CA GLU A 74 8.13 -12.50 -4.07
C GLU A 74 6.92 -13.21 -3.45
N LYS A 75 6.22 -14.08 -4.22
CA LYS A 75 5.04 -14.79 -3.72
C LYS A 75 5.35 -16.02 -2.85
N GLU A 76 6.58 -16.54 -2.91
CA GLU A 76 6.95 -17.76 -2.17
C GLU A 76 7.50 -17.46 -0.76
N GLU A 77 7.96 -16.24 -0.47
CA GLU A 77 8.48 -15.88 0.86
C GLU A 77 7.38 -15.45 1.86
N VAL A 78 6.20 -15.05 1.39
CA VAL A 78 5.09 -14.60 2.27
C VAL A 78 4.28 -15.79 2.85
N GLU A 79 4.29 -16.96 2.21
CA GLU A 79 3.58 -18.15 2.71
C GLU A 79 4.44 -19.06 3.63
N ALA A 80 5.73 -18.77 3.82
CA ALA A 80 6.66 -19.60 4.60
C ALA A 80 6.95 -19.10 6.03
N LYS A 81 6.09 -18.28 6.65
CA LYS A 81 6.17 -17.97 8.09
C LYS A 81 4.86 -18.27 8.83
N PRO A 82 4.61 -19.53 9.21
CA PRO A 82 3.62 -19.84 10.22
C PRO A 82 4.14 -19.39 11.60
N SER A 83 3.35 -18.55 12.27
CA SER A 83 3.12 -18.64 13.71
C SER A 83 4.32 -18.57 14.67
N GLN A 84 4.84 -17.37 14.93
CA GLN A 84 5.45 -17.04 16.23
C GLN A 84 4.80 -15.80 16.83
N LYS A 85 3.54 -15.95 17.24
CA LYS A 85 2.84 -15.03 18.15
C LYS A 85 1.91 -15.82 19.08
N LYS A 86 2.43 -16.87 19.73
CA LYS A 86 1.70 -17.64 20.77
C LYS A 86 2.59 -18.49 21.69
N LYS A 87 3.76 -17.98 22.11
CA LYS A 87 4.59 -18.58 23.17
C LYS A 87 5.30 -17.51 24.00
N VAL A 88 4.55 -16.58 24.57
CA VAL A 88 5.00 -15.76 25.72
C VAL A 88 3.78 -15.54 26.62
N SER A 89 3.21 -16.62 27.14
CA SER A 89 2.17 -16.54 28.18
C SER A 89 1.96 -17.88 28.89
N GLU A 90 3.01 -18.64 29.24
CA GLU A 90 2.82 -19.88 30.03
C GLU A 90 4.12 -20.47 30.61
N ALA A 91 5.11 -19.64 30.97
CA ALA A 91 6.34 -20.12 31.62
C ALA A 91 6.87 -19.22 32.76
N ASP A 92 6.03 -18.34 33.32
CA ASP A 92 6.40 -17.45 34.45
C ASP A 92 5.25 -17.34 35.48
N LYS A 93 4.62 -18.47 35.81
CA LYS A 93 3.60 -18.54 36.88
C LYS A 93 3.72 -19.76 37.80
N GLU A 94 4.86 -20.42 37.84
CA GLU A 94 5.08 -21.57 38.74
C GLU A 94 6.38 -21.42 39.53
N LYS A 95 6.44 -20.39 40.38
CA LYS A 95 7.21 -20.39 41.65
C LYS A 95 6.97 -19.09 42.43
N PHE A 96 5.79 -18.96 43.02
CA PHE A 96 5.61 -18.10 44.19
C PHE A 96 4.36 -18.59 44.92
N ASP A 97 4.53 -19.54 45.85
CA ASP A 97 3.55 -19.88 46.87
C ASP A 97 3.82 -18.97 48.08
N PRO A 98 2.94 -17.99 48.38
CA PRO A 98 3.06 -17.15 49.56
C PRO A 98 1.96 -17.53 50.56
N ASP A 99 1.89 -18.78 51.00
CA ASP A 99 1.11 -19.13 52.20
C ASP A 99 1.40 -20.58 52.63
N ALA A 100 2.43 -20.75 53.44
CA ALA A 100 2.59 -21.91 54.30
C ALA A 100 3.31 -21.44 55.57
N ALA A 101 2.58 -20.72 56.41
CA ALA A 101 2.96 -20.49 57.79
C ALA A 101 2.83 -21.80 58.60
N GLU A 102 3.89 -22.12 59.36
CA GLU A 102 3.98 -22.83 60.66
C GLU A 102 5.12 -23.86 60.72
N PRO A 103 5.70 -24.13 61.91
CA PRO A 103 6.37 -23.20 62.82
C PRO A 103 7.81 -23.68 63.14
N ALA A 104 8.54 -22.88 63.93
CA ALA A 104 9.92 -23.10 64.36
C ALA A 104 10.23 -24.48 64.98
N PRO A 105 11.52 -24.88 64.99
CA PRO A 105 12.10 -25.50 66.17
C PRO A 105 13.20 -24.62 66.75
N ALA A 106 12.98 -24.17 67.99
CA ALA A 106 14.04 -23.78 68.89
C ALA A 106 14.81 -25.04 69.30
N ASP A 107 16.14 -25.09 69.11
CA ASP A 107 16.96 -25.84 70.07
C ASP A 107 18.38 -25.27 70.26
N LYS A 108 18.55 -24.72 71.46
CA LYS A 108 19.74 -24.72 72.34
C LYS A 108 21.13 -24.67 71.70
N LYS A 109 21.71 -23.47 71.71
CA LYS A 109 23.16 -23.28 71.88
C LYS A 109 23.44 -22.71 73.27
N LYS A 110 23.72 -23.57 74.25
CA LYS A 110 24.42 -23.21 75.50
C LYS A 110 25.31 -24.35 75.99
N ARG A 111 26.61 -24.03 76.02
CA ARG A 111 27.66 -24.41 76.99
C ARG A 111 28.13 -25.86 77.08
N LYS A 112 29.44 -26.06 76.86
CA LYS A 112 30.40 -26.10 77.97
C LYS A 112 31.57 -25.19 77.66
#